data_AF-A0A930UWW8-F1
#
_entry.id   AF-A0A930UWW8-F1
#
_cell.length_a   1.000
_cell.length_b   1.000
_cell.length_c   1.000
_cell.angle_alpha   90.00
_cell.angle_beta   90.00
_cell.angle_gamma   90.00
#
_symmetry.space_group_name_H-M   'P 1'
#
loop_
_entity.id
_entity.type
_entity.pdbx_description
1 polymer ?
#
loop_
_entity_poly.entity_id
_entity_poly.type
_entity_poly.pdbx_seq_one_letter_code
_entity_poly.pdbx_strand_id
1 'polypeptide(L)'
;MYDKVQSGELNESEADRLLEKADKRLDNVFNDNGKIIDDFDNRLFLTPLSEETKAQLSSEGYPEEIIDKIRSEEEASIYRDANVEPARINGKVALVKTDIDYQQKDDSGRTNLERMEKGLAPLDKNGKPIELHHIGQNNDSPLVELTKQEHIGGGNNTVLHDVKKESEIDRESFANERKEHWKERAKQIEMNS
;
A
#
# COMPACT_ATOMS: atom_id res chain seq x y z
N MET A 1 -29.35 -1.21 4.25
CA MET A 1 -30.45 -2.09 4.71
C MET A 1 -31.81 -1.49 4.43
N TYR A 2 -32.03 -0.20 4.73
CA TYR A 2 -33.29 0.50 4.45
C TYR A 2 -33.77 0.38 2.98
N ASP A 3 -32.86 0.51 2.00
CA ASP A 3 -33.25 0.41 0.58
C ASP A 3 -33.67 -1.00 0.13
N LYS A 4 -33.22 -2.06 0.83
CA LYS A 4 -33.54 -3.46 0.51
C LYS A 4 -34.88 -3.93 1.10
N VAL A 5 -35.39 -3.23 2.11
CA VAL A 5 -36.73 -3.47 2.68
C VAL A 5 -37.80 -2.85 1.78
N GLN A 6 -37.53 -1.69 1.18
CA GLN A 6 -38.45 -1.05 0.22
C GLN A 6 -38.53 -1.79 -1.13
N SER A 7 -37.47 -2.48 -1.55
CA SER A 7 -37.47 -3.29 -2.77
C SER A 7 -38.13 -4.66 -2.61
N GLY A 8 -38.53 -5.05 -1.38
CA GLY A 8 -39.13 -6.36 -1.09
C GLY A 8 -38.15 -7.54 -1.13
N GLU A 9 -36.85 -7.28 -1.25
CA GLU A 9 -35.79 -8.30 -1.25
C GLU A 9 -35.52 -8.90 0.13
N LEU A 10 -35.91 -8.19 1.20
CA LEU A 10 -35.82 -8.64 2.59
C LEU A 10 -37.08 -8.21 3.33
N ASN A 11 -37.70 -9.13 4.07
CA ASN A 11 -38.82 -8.74 4.93
C ASN A 11 -38.32 -8.12 6.26
N GLU A 12 -39.18 -7.33 6.92
CA GLU A 12 -38.83 -6.64 8.16
C GLU A 12 -38.29 -7.59 9.24
N SER A 13 -38.84 -8.81 9.34
CA SER A 13 -38.38 -9.80 10.31
C SER A 13 -36.98 -10.38 10.01
N GLU A 14 -36.58 -10.39 8.73
CA GLU A 14 -35.23 -10.79 8.30
C GLU A 14 -34.22 -9.67 8.49
N ALA A 15 -34.63 -8.42 8.24
CA ALA A 15 -33.82 -7.23 8.52
C ALA A 15 -33.54 -7.10 10.03
N ASP A 16 -34.56 -7.29 10.87
CA ASP A 16 -34.43 -7.26 12.33
C ASP A 16 -33.51 -8.39 12.83
N ARG A 17 -33.61 -9.59 12.25
CA ARG A 17 -32.69 -10.70 12.57
C ARG A 17 -31.24 -10.43 12.14
N LEU A 18 -31.03 -9.66 11.08
CA LEU A 18 -29.69 -9.29 10.61
C LEU A 18 -29.08 -8.17 11.46
N LEU A 19 -29.89 -7.20 11.87
CA LEU A 19 -29.50 -6.16 12.83
C LEU A 19 -29.20 -6.76 14.21
N GLU A 20 -30.06 -7.64 14.71
CA GLU A 20 -29.84 -8.32 15.99
C GLU A 20 -28.59 -9.23 15.94
N LYS A 21 -28.28 -9.82 14.78
CA LYS A 21 -27.01 -10.55 14.57
C LYS A 21 -25.79 -9.63 14.47
N ALA A 22 -25.94 -8.41 13.97
CA ALA A 22 -24.87 -7.41 13.91
C ALA A 22 -24.58 -6.82 15.31
N ASP A 23 -25.63 -6.51 16.07
CA ASP A 23 -25.51 -6.03 17.45
C ASP A 23 -24.92 -7.10 18.37
N LYS A 24 -25.39 -8.35 18.28
CA LYS A 24 -24.75 -9.47 19.03
C LYS A 24 -23.32 -9.74 18.61
N ARG A 25 -22.90 -9.34 17.39
CA ARG A 25 -21.51 -9.41 16.96
C ARG A 25 -20.68 -8.28 17.55
N LEU A 26 -21.24 -7.08 17.71
CA LEU A 26 -20.60 -5.96 18.40
C LEU A 26 -20.47 -6.22 19.91
N ASP A 27 -21.46 -6.84 20.54
CA ASP A 27 -21.40 -7.18 21.97
C ASP A 27 -20.33 -8.24 22.26
N ASN A 28 -20.07 -9.16 21.33
CA ASN A 28 -18.97 -10.13 21.44
C ASN A 28 -17.56 -9.53 21.23
N VAL A 29 -17.45 -8.23 20.96
CA VAL A 29 -16.18 -7.48 20.83
C VAL A 29 -15.72 -6.90 22.18
N PHE A 30 -16.58 -6.89 23.21
CA PHE A 30 -16.26 -6.33 24.52
C PHE A 30 -16.22 -7.41 25.60
N ASN A 31 -15.04 -7.64 26.18
CA ASN A 31 -14.92 -8.21 27.52
C ASN A 31 -14.91 -7.06 28.54
N ASP A 32 -15.46 -7.32 29.73
CA ASP A 32 -15.54 -6.51 30.98
C ASP A 32 -14.30 -5.70 31.41
N ASN A 33 -13.23 -5.63 30.62
CA ASN A 33 -12.06 -4.80 30.87
C ASN A 33 -11.66 -3.88 29.70
N GLY A 34 -12.56 -3.62 28.73
CA GLY A 34 -12.40 -2.54 27.76
C GLY A 34 -11.22 -2.65 26.79
N LYS A 35 -10.68 -3.86 26.57
CA LYS A 35 -9.69 -4.11 25.52
C LYS A 35 -10.38 -4.56 24.23
N ILE A 36 -10.11 -3.83 23.14
CA ILE A 36 -10.42 -4.24 21.76
C ILE A 36 -9.66 -5.55 21.46
N ILE A 37 -10.37 -6.56 20.98
CA ILE A 37 -9.78 -7.80 20.47
C ILE A 37 -9.31 -7.52 19.04
N ASP A 38 -8.00 -7.37 18.84
CA ASP A 38 -7.36 -6.89 17.60
C ASP A 38 -7.30 -7.93 16.46
N ASP A 39 -8.25 -8.89 16.41
CA ASP A 39 -8.18 -10.06 15.52
C ASP A 39 -9.47 -10.29 14.70
N PHE A 40 -10.36 -9.31 14.62
CA PHE A 40 -11.49 -9.38 13.68
C PHE A 40 -11.00 -8.98 12.29
N ASP A 41 -11.02 -9.95 11.37
CA ASP A 41 -10.54 -9.93 9.98
C ASP A 41 -10.86 -8.62 9.21
N ASN A 42 -10.02 -7.58 9.34
CA ASN A 42 -10.18 -6.29 8.66
C ASN A 42 -10.21 -6.41 7.12
N ARG A 43 -9.74 -7.53 6.56
CA ARG A 43 -9.75 -7.76 5.12
C ARG A 43 -11.12 -8.15 4.55
N LEU A 44 -12.07 -8.57 5.38
CA LEU A 44 -13.45 -8.82 4.93
C LEU A 44 -14.18 -7.53 4.48
N PHE A 45 -13.55 -6.37 4.68
CA PHE A 45 -14.14 -5.06 4.46
C PHE A 45 -13.36 -4.18 3.46
N LEU A 46 -12.30 -4.68 2.80
CA LEU A 46 -11.65 -3.90 1.73
C LEU A 46 -12.58 -3.81 0.53
N THR A 47 -12.74 -2.59 0.02
CA THR A 47 -13.63 -2.32 -1.10
C THR A 47 -12.92 -2.69 -2.39
N PRO A 48 -13.46 -3.61 -3.22
CA PRO A 48 -12.85 -3.93 -4.50
C PRO A 48 -12.68 -2.68 -5.36
N LEU A 49 -11.57 -2.59 -6.09
CA LEU A 49 -11.29 -1.45 -6.97
C LEU A 49 -12.35 -1.36 -8.08
N SER A 50 -13.07 -0.24 -8.13
CA SER A 50 -14.11 0.04 -9.10
C SER A 50 -13.55 0.44 -10.47
N GLU A 51 -14.34 0.25 -11.53
CA GLU A 51 -13.98 0.72 -12.88
C GLU A 51 -13.87 2.24 -12.95
N GLU A 52 -14.63 2.97 -12.11
CA GLU A 52 -14.51 4.43 -11.99
C GLU A 52 -13.14 4.82 -11.43
N THR A 53 -12.69 4.20 -10.35
CA THR A 53 -11.35 4.46 -9.80
C THR A 53 -10.25 4.06 -10.77
N LYS A 54 -10.39 2.93 -11.49
CA LYS A 54 -9.44 2.56 -12.55
C LYS A 54 -9.34 3.63 -13.64
N ALA A 55 -10.48 4.14 -14.10
CA ALA A 55 -10.51 5.21 -15.10
C ALA A 55 -9.88 6.50 -14.55
N GLN A 56 -10.12 6.82 -13.28
CA GLN A 56 -9.49 7.96 -12.61
C GLN A 56 -7.96 7.80 -12.55
N LEU A 57 -7.46 6.67 -12.06
CA LEU A 57 -6.02 6.39 -11.98
C LEU A 57 -5.36 6.47 -13.37
N SER A 58 -6.03 5.93 -14.40
CA SER A 58 -5.55 6.03 -15.78
C SER A 58 -5.45 7.49 -16.24
N SER A 59 -6.45 8.33 -15.92
CA SER A 59 -6.44 9.77 -16.22
C SER A 59 -5.36 10.54 -15.45
N GLU A 60 -5.00 10.07 -14.25
CA GLU A 60 -3.90 10.58 -13.42
C GLU A 60 -2.52 10.09 -13.91
N GLY A 61 -2.47 9.27 -14.96
CA GLY A 61 -1.24 8.82 -15.61
C GLY A 61 -0.70 7.49 -15.08
N TYR A 62 -1.42 6.79 -14.21
CA TYR A 62 -1.01 5.47 -13.75
C TYR A 62 -1.01 4.46 -14.92
N PRO A 63 0.09 3.71 -15.13
CA PRO A 63 0.13 2.64 -16.12
C PRO A 63 -0.87 1.53 -15.81
N GLU A 64 -1.46 0.95 -16.85
CA GLU A 64 -2.35 -0.22 -16.74
C GLU A 64 -1.68 -1.37 -15.97
N GLU A 65 -0.37 -1.58 -16.17
CA GLU A 65 0.46 -2.56 -15.44
C GLU A 65 0.37 -2.42 -13.91
N ILE A 66 0.18 -1.20 -13.38
CA ILE A 66 -0.02 -0.93 -11.95
C ILE A 66 -1.48 -1.06 -11.57
N ILE A 67 -2.39 -0.46 -12.36
CA ILE A 67 -3.83 -0.43 -12.08
C ILE A 67 -4.37 -1.87 -11.92
N ASP A 68 -3.93 -2.78 -12.78
CA ASP A 68 -4.32 -4.20 -12.75
C ASP A 68 -3.85 -4.97 -11.50
N LYS A 69 -2.91 -4.41 -10.74
CA LYS A 69 -2.34 -5.03 -9.53
C LYS A 69 -2.90 -4.44 -8.24
N ILE A 70 -3.54 -3.28 -8.29
CA ILE A 70 -4.20 -2.66 -7.15
C ILE A 70 -5.45 -3.48 -6.81
N ARG A 71 -5.58 -3.88 -5.54
CA ARG A 71 -6.62 -4.84 -5.13
C ARG A 71 -7.87 -4.19 -4.54
N SER A 72 -7.76 -2.95 -4.08
CA SER A 72 -8.83 -2.27 -3.35
C SER A 72 -8.78 -0.75 -3.48
N GLU A 73 -9.91 -0.10 -3.21
CA GLU A 73 -10.01 1.37 -3.13
C GLU A 73 -9.08 1.95 -2.05
N GLU A 74 -8.96 1.25 -0.91
CA GLU A 74 -8.10 1.68 0.19
C GLU A 74 -6.61 1.59 -0.20
N GLU A 75 -6.20 0.55 -0.92
CA GLU A 75 -4.84 0.43 -1.49
C GLU A 75 -4.56 1.56 -2.49
N ALA A 76 -5.51 1.87 -3.38
CA ALA A 76 -5.38 2.99 -4.32
C ALA A 76 -5.23 4.34 -3.60
N SER A 77 -6.00 4.57 -2.53
CA SER A 77 -5.92 5.81 -1.75
C SER A 77 -4.54 5.99 -1.12
N ILE A 78 -3.96 4.92 -0.54
CA ILE A 78 -2.62 4.99 0.06
C ILE A 78 -1.59 5.48 -0.97
N TYR A 79 -1.65 4.97 -2.21
CA TYR A 79 -0.70 5.38 -3.24
C TYR A 79 -0.93 6.82 -3.71
N ARG A 80 -2.19 7.25 -3.90
CA ARG A 80 -2.49 8.65 -4.26
C ARG A 80 -2.02 9.65 -3.20
N ASP A 81 -2.10 9.26 -1.93
CA ASP A 81 -1.69 10.11 -0.81
C ASP A 81 -0.17 10.07 -0.52
N ALA A 82 0.58 9.19 -1.18
CA ALA A 82 2.00 8.94 -0.90
C ALA A 82 2.99 9.81 -1.69
N ASN A 83 2.54 10.83 -2.46
CA ASN A 83 3.41 11.65 -3.32
C ASN A 83 4.31 10.80 -4.23
N VAL A 84 3.70 9.86 -4.96
CA VAL A 84 4.40 8.99 -5.90
C VAL A 84 3.95 9.23 -7.33
N GLU A 85 4.87 9.06 -8.27
CA GLU A 85 4.60 9.15 -9.70
C GLU A 85 5.12 7.91 -10.43
N PRO A 86 4.49 7.50 -11.55
CA PRO A 86 4.97 6.38 -12.35
C PRO A 86 6.33 6.65 -13.01
N ALA A 87 7.25 5.71 -12.89
CA ALA A 87 8.54 5.71 -13.57
C ALA A 87 8.94 4.30 -14.02
N ARG A 88 9.91 4.19 -14.93
CA ARG A 88 10.55 2.92 -15.29
C ARG A 88 11.92 2.83 -14.64
N ILE A 89 12.07 1.92 -13.69
CA ILE A 89 13.32 1.67 -12.96
C ILE A 89 13.84 0.29 -13.37
N ASN A 90 15.02 0.26 -13.98
CA ASN A 90 15.65 -0.97 -14.47
C ASN A 90 14.73 -1.78 -15.39
N GLY A 91 14.01 -1.08 -16.29
CA GLY A 91 13.04 -1.68 -17.21
C GLY A 91 11.67 -2.02 -16.61
N LYS A 92 11.53 -2.05 -15.28
CA LYS A 92 10.26 -2.34 -14.58
C LYS A 92 9.49 -1.07 -14.26
N VAL A 93 8.17 -1.13 -14.32
CA VAL A 93 7.31 -0.02 -13.86
C VAL A 93 7.33 0.05 -12.34
N ALA A 94 7.42 1.25 -11.79
CA ALA A 94 7.32 1.52 -10.37
C ALA A 94 6.62 2.86 -10.11
N LEU A 95 6.03 3.01 -8.93
CA LEU A 95 5.61 4.29 -8.36
C LEU A 95 6.73 4.81 -7.46
N VAL A 96 7.33 5.95 -7.82
CA VAL A 96 8.52 6.48 -7.15
C VAL A 96 8.21 7.78 -6.41
N LYS A 97 8.82 7.99 -5.25
CA LYS A 97 8.61 9.19 -4.44
C LYS A 97 9.15 10.42 -5.16
N THR A 98 8.39 11.51 -5.14
CA THR A 98 8.77 12.80 -5.76
C THR A 98 9.30 13.82 -4.76
N ASP A 99 9.21 13.53 -3.46
CA ASP A 99 9.51 14.43 -2.34
C ASP A 99 10.79 14.03 -1.56
N ILE A 100 11.68 13.23 -2.16
CA ILE A 100 12.97 12.87 -1.55
C ILE A 100 13.95 14.04 -1.66
N ASP A 101 14.48 14.50 -0.52
CA ASP A 101 15.65 15.38 -0.50
C ASP A 101 16.93 14.56 -0.76
N TYR A 102 17.47 14.65 -1.97
CA TYR A 102 18.67 13.92 -2.37
C TYR A 102 19.96 14.40 -1.67
N GLN A 103 19.95 15.59 -1.07
CA GLN A 103 21.10 16.18 -0.36
C GLN A 103 21.06 15.92 1.16
N GLN A 104 19.93 15.43 1.69
CA GLN A 104 19.82 15.03 3.09
C GLN A 104 20.90 14.02 3.44
N LYS A 105 21.61 14.26 4.55
CA LYS A 105 22.70 13.40 5.02
C LYS A 105 22.24 12.43 6.10
N ASP A 106 22.80 11.22 6.07
CA ASP A 106 22.71 10.28 7.17
C ASP A 106 23.74 10.56 8.27
N ASP A 107 23.70 9.78 9.36
CA ASP A 107 24.60 9.93 10.52
C ASP A 107 26.09 9.76 10.17
N SER A 108 26.40 9.15 9.03
CA SER A 108 27.77 8.98 8.52
C SER A 108 28.17 10.08 7.52
N GLY A 109 27.31 11.07 7.31
CA GLY A 109 27.55 12.20 6.42
C GLY A 109 27.26 11.94 4.94
N ARG A 110 26.69 10.78 4.59
CA ARG A 110 26.37 10.43 3.19
C ARG A 110 25.04 11.03 2.77
N THR A 111 24.95 11.62 1.60
CA THR A 111 23.67 12.12 1.06
C THR A 111 22.75 10.98 0.66
N ASN A 112 21.46 11.26 0.49
CA ASN A 112 20.50 10.30 -0.04
C ASN A 112 20.89 9.79 -1.44
N LEU A 113 21.45 10.66 -2.29
CA LEU A 113 21.97 10.22 -3.60
C LEU A 113 23.14 9.23 -3.44
N GLU A 114 24.13 9.53 -2.59
CA GLU A 114 25.27 8.64 -2.33
C GLU A 114 24.85 7.32 -1.67
N ARG A 115 23.75 7.31 -0.91
CA ARG A 115 23.14 6.08 -0.39
C ARG A 115 22.58 5.25 -1.54
N MET A 116 21.80 5.87 -2.43
CA MET A 116 21.17 5.20 -3.57
C MET A 116 22.20 4.63 -4.56
N GLU A 117 23.28 5.34 -4.84
CA GLU A 117 24.44 4.85 -5.64
C GLU A 117 25.05 3.56 -5.07
N LYS A 118 25.00 3.39 -3.75
CA LYS A 118 25.48 2.19 -3.04
C LYS A 118 24.40 1.11 -2.89
N GLY A 119 23.23 1.31 -3.50
CA GLY A 119 22.07 0.42 -3.39
C GLY A 119 21.38 0.48 -2.02
N LEU A 120 21.61 1.54 -1.24
CA LEU A 120 20.93 1.78 0.02
C LEU A 120 19.71 2.66 -0.22
N ALA A 121 18.63 2.40 0.52
CA ALA A 121 17.45 3.24 0.44
C ALA A 121 17.76 4.68 0.89
N PRO A 122 17.20 5.69 0.20
CA PRO A 122 17.22 7.06 0.70
C PRO A 122 16.40 7.14 2.00
N LEU A 123 16.61 8.21 2.75
CA LEU A 123 15.91 8.52 3.99
C LEU A 123 14.77 9.50 3.70
N ASP A 124 13.66 9.33 4.41
CA ASP A 124 12.59 10.31 4.49
C ASP A 124 13.02 11.53 5.34
N LYS A 125 12.15 12.55 5.39
CA LYS A 125 12.34 13.77 6.20
C LYS A 125 12.59 13.53 7.70
N ASN A 126 12.25 12.35 8.21
CA ASN A 126 12.43 11.95 9.61
C ASN A 126 13.67 11.06 9.80
N GLY A 127 14.49 10.88 8.76
CA GLY A 127 15.69 10.03 8.79
C GLY A 127 15.38 8.54 8.75
N LYS A 128 14.17 8.11 8.35
CA LYS A 128 13.81 6.69 8.20
C LYS A 128 13.99 6.24 6.76
N PRO A 129 14.56 5.05 6.50
CA PRO A 129 14.68 4.54 5.13
C PRO A 129 13.32 4.43 4.44
N ILE A 130 13.27 4.86 3.18
CA ILE A 130 12.15 4.57 2.27
C ILE A 130 12.12 3.06 2.00
N GLU A 131 10.92 2.49 2.03
CA GLU A 131 10.66 1.08 1.86
C GLU A 131 10.11 0.82 0.44
N LEU A 132 10.41 -0.36 -0.10
CA LEU A 132 9.85 -0.83 -1.37
C LEU A 132 8.78 -1.87 -1.07
N HIS A 133 7.63 -1.72 -1.71
CA HIS A 133 6.49 -2.64 -1.62
C HIS A 133 6.11 -3.16 -3.01
N HIS A 134 5.82 -4.45 -3.15
CA HIS A 134 5.28 -5.03 -4.39
C HIS A 134 3.77 -4.82 -4.44
N ILE A 135 3.28 -4.08 -5.44
CA ILE A 135 1.85 -3.85 -5.66
C ILE A 135 1.19 -5.18 -6.03
N GLY A 136 0.20 -5.64 -5.26
CA GLY A 136 -0.43 -6.96 -5.49
C GLY A 136 0.35 -8.17 -4.93
N GLN A 137 1.46 -7.94 -4.21
CA GLN A 137 2.19 -8.94 -3.40
C GLN A 137 2.78 -10.17 -4.12
N ASN A 138 3.18 -10.03 -5.39
CA ASN A 138 3.91 -11.08 -6.13
C ASN A 138 5.33 -10.60 -6.50
N ASN A 139 6.28 -11.52 -6.73
CA ASN A 139 7.69 -11.17 -7.04
C ASN A 139 7.85 -10.32 -8.30
N ASP A 140 7.02 -10.57 -9.32
CA ASP A 140 7.13 -9.92 -10.63
C ASP A 140 6.24 -8.68 -10.75
N SER A 141 5.66 -8.22 -9.62
CA SER A 141 4.78 -7.05 -9.63
C SER A 141 5.55 -5.74 -9.70
N PRO A 142 4.93 -4.66 -10.19
CA PRO A 142 5.44 -3.30 -10.01
C PRO A 142 5.74 -2.97 -8.55
N LEU A 143 6.71 -2.10 -8.34
CA LEU A 143 7.09 -1.61 -7.02
C LEU A 143 6.46 -0.26 -6.71
N VAL A 144 6.29 0.05 -5.42
CA VAL A 144 6.02 1.40 -4.92
C VAL A 144 7.02 1.76 -3.82
N GLU A 145 7.53 2.99 -3.88
CA GLU A 145 8.36 3.61 -2.86
C GLU A 145 7.46 4.25 -1.78
N LEU A 146 7.57 3.82 -0.52
CA LEU A 146 6.75 4.31 0.59
C LEU A 146 7.61 4.66 1.80
N THR A 147 7.24 5.68 2.56
CA THR A 147 7.74 5.82 3.92
C THR A 147 7.23 4.66 4.78
N LYS A 148 7.94 4.37 5.87
CA LYS A 148 7.50 3.33 6.82
C LYS A 148 6.09 3.56 7.37
N GLN A 149 5.72 4.83 7.56
CA GLN A 149 4.38 5.19 8.03
C GLN A 149 3.31 4.89 6.96
N GLU A 150 3.58 5.22 5.69
CA GLU A 150 2.67 4.92 4.56
C GLU A 150 2.57 3.40 4.31
N HIS A 151 3.65 2.65 4.55
CA HIS A 151 3.68 1.20 4.31
C HIS A 151 2.98 0.38 5.41
N ILE A 152 3.33 0.60 6.67
CA ILE A 152 2.84 -0.25 7.78
C ILE A 152 2.17 0.51 8.93
N GLY A 153 2.18 1.84 8.90
CA GLY A 153 1.58 2.67 9.94
C GLY A 153 0.08 2.87 9.75
N GLY A 154 -0.62 3.30 10.80
CA GLY A 154 -1.99 3.81 10.70
C GLY A 154 -3.06 2.82 10.20
N GLY A 155 -2.78 1.51 10.21
CA GLY A 155 -3.66 0.48 9.64
C GLY A 155 -3.30 0.06 8.21
N ASN A 156 -2.35 0.73 7.55
CA ASN A 156 -1.95 0.42 6.18
C ASN A 156 -1.32 -0.97 6.05
N ASN A 157 -0.69 -1.48 7.12
CA ASN A 157 -0.14 -2.84 7.13
C ASN A 157 -1.20 -3.89 6.75
N THR A 158 -2.43 -3.77 7.25
CA THR A 158 -3.50 -4.73 6.96
C THR A 158 -4.10 -4.56 5.56
N VAL A 159 -4.01 -3.35 4.99
CA VAL A 159 -4.44 -3.07 3.61
C VAL A 159 -3.42 -3.64 2.61
N LEU A 160 -2.15 -3.29 2.79
CA LEU A 160 -1.07 -3.60 1.85
C LEU A 160 -0.57 -5.06 1.98
N HIS A 161 -0.60 -5.66 3.17
CA HIS A 161 -0.08 -7.02 3.37
C HIS A 161 -1.14 -8.08 3.66
N ASP A 162 -1.18 -9.09 2.79
CA ASP A 162 -1.86 -10.36 3.04
C ASP A 162 -1.00 -11.33 3.81
N VAL A 163 -1.25 -11.40 5.11
CA VAL A 163 -0.59 -12.33 6.04
C VAL A 163 -1.15 -13.76 5.97
N LYS A 164 -2.30 -13.97 5.33
CA LYS A 164 -2.93 -15.29 5.14
C LYS A 164 -2.48 -15.96 3.86
N LYS A 165 -2.08 -15.17 2.86
CA LYS A 165 -1.39 -15.66 1.66
C LYS A 165 0.05 -16.01 2.03
N GLU A 166 0.51 -17.22 1.66
CA GLU A 166 1.94 -17.50 1.73
C GLU A 166 2.71 -16.48 0.91
N SER A 167 3.78 -15.95 1.49
CA SER A 167 4.58 -14.97 0.78
C SER A 167 5.22 -15.63 -0.43
N GLU A 168 4.80 -15.19 -1.62
CA GLU A 168 5.47 -15.56 -2.87
C GLU A 168 6.85 -14.88 -2.99
N ILE A 169 7.24 -14.03 -2.03
CA ILE A 169 8.43 -13.20 -2.13
C ILE A 169 9.69 -13.96 -1.75
N ASP A 170 10.61 -14.10 -2.71
CA ASP A 170 11.96 -14.58 -2.42
C ASP A 170 12.78 -13.44 -1.78
N ARG A 171 13.15 -13.63 -0.51
CA ARG A 171 13.77 -12.56 0.29
C ARG A 171 15.16 -12.18 -0.20
N GLU A 172 15.91 -13.12 -0.75
CA GLU A 172 17.27 -12.88 -1.24
C GLU A 172 17.22 -12.17 -2.59
N SER A 173 16.38 -12.66 -3.51
CA SER A 173 16.07 -12.02 -4.79
C SER A 173 15.56 -10.60 -4.58
N PHE A 174 14.62 -10.40 -3.66
CA PHE A 174 14.10 -9.07 -3.36
C PHE A 174 15.16 -8.17 -2.74
N ALA A 175 16.09 -8.69 -1.93
CA ALA A 175 17.20 -7.89 -1.43
C ALA A 175 18.11 -7.38 -2.56
N ASN A 176 18.29 -8.17 -3.61
CA ASN A 176 19.02 -7.75 -4.81
C ASN A 176 18.21 -6.76 -5.64
N GLU A 177 16.92 -7.00 -5.85
CA GLU A 177 16.01 -6.09 -6.54
C GLU A 177 16.00 -4.71 -5.90
N ARG A 178 15.90 -4.61 -4.56
CA ARG A 178 15.96 -3.32 -3.86
C ARG A 178 17.28 -2.58 -4.11
N LYS A 179 18.41 -3.29 -4.08
CA LYS A 179 19.73 -2.68 -4.34
C LYS A 179 19.81 -2.12 -5.75
N GLU A 180 19.38 -2.89 -6.75
CA GLU A 180 19.43 -2.46 -8.15
C GLU A 180 18.41 -1.36 -8.44
N HIS A 181 17.23 -1.40 -7.83
CA HIS A 181 16.24 -0.32 -7.90
C HIS A 181 16.86 1.02 -7.48
N TRP A 182 17.48 1.07 -6.30
CA TRP A 182 18.07 2.32 -5.79
C TRP A 182 19.26 2.81 -6.62
N LYS A 183 20.13 1.91 -7.07
CA LYS A 183 21.23 2.29 -7.97
C LYS A 183 20.74 2.87 -9.27
N GLU A 184 19.70 2.28 -9.86
CA GLU A 184 19.15 2.78 -11.12
C GLU A 184 18.40 4.10 -10.94
N ARG A 185 17.67 4.26 -9.82
CA ARG A 185 17.10 5.55 -9.44
C ARG A 185 18.17 6.63 -9.34
N ALA A 186 19.32 6.35 -8.70
CA ALA A 186 20.42 7.30 -8.61
C ALA A 186 20.92 7.75 -9.99
N LYS A 187 21.20 6.80 -10.90
CA LYS A 187 21.64 7.13 -12.26
C LYS A 187 20.65 8.03 -13.00
N GLN A 188 19.35 7.76 -12.88
CA GLN A 188 18.32 8.58 -13.53
C GLN A 188 18.29 10.01 -12.98
N ILE A 189 18.48 10.17 -11.67
CA ILE A 189 18.56 11.49 -11.04
C ILE A 189 19.80 12.24 -11.55
N GLU A 190 20.96 11.58 -11.60
CA GLU A 190 22.20 12.17 -12.13
C GLU A 190 22.08 12.58 -13.60
N MET A 191 21.41 11.78 -14.44
CA MET A 191 21.21 12.09 -15.85
C MET A 191 20.24 13.26 -16.10
N ASN A 192 19.33 13.52 -15.16
CA ASN A 192 18.30 14.55 -15.26
C ASN A 192 18.63 15.83 -14.47
N SER A 193 19.78 15.89 -13.79
CA SER A 193 20.27 17.03 -13.00
C SER A 193 21.20 17.94 -13.81
#